data_AF-A0A1C5ED57-F1
#
_entry.id   AF-A0A1C5ED57-F1
#
_cell.length_a   1.000
_cell.length_b   1.000
_cell.length_c   1.000
_cell.angle_alpha   90.00
_cell.angle_beta   90.00
_cell.angle_gamma   90.00
#
_symmetry.space_group_name_H-M   'P 1'
#
loop_
_entity.id
_entity.type
_entity.pdbx_description
1 polymer ?
#
loop_
_entity_poly.entity_id
_entity_poly.type
_entity_poly.pdbx_seq_one_letter_code
_entity_poly.pdbx_strand_id
1 'polypeptide(L)' 'MTPGRYVDRVRLEHARRLLEDTPDGVEEISRASGYGTPEAMRRAFLKAFGTAPAEYRRRFRPAAVD' A
#
# COMPACT_ATOMS: atom_id res chain seq x y z
N MET A 1 -3.09 3.89 21.70
CA MET A 1 -3.02 4.20 20.26
C MET A 1 -3.25 5.69 20.08
N THR A 2 -2.35 6.42 19.44
CA THR A 2 -2.57 7.86 19.16
C THR A 2 -3.42 8.02 17.90
N PRO A 3 -4.15 9.15 17.74
CA PRO A 3 -4.94 9.41 16.53
C PRO A 3 -4.12 9.28 15.23
N GLY A 4 -2.89 9.82 15.21
CA GLY A 4 -2.00 9.70 14.06
C GLY A 4 -1.67 8.24 13.68
N ARG A 5 -1.42 7.37 14.67
CA ARG A 5 -1.17 5.95 14.42
C ARG A 5 -2.40 5.21 13.90
N TYR A 6 -3.59 5.63 14.33
CA TYR A 6 -4.83 5.09 13.79
C TYR A 6 -5.01 5.48 12.32
N VAL A 7 -4.81 6.76 11.98
CA VAL A 7 -4.87 7.25 10.59
C VAL A 7 -3.86 6.51 9.70
N ASP A 8 -2.61 6.37 10.15
CA ASP A 8 -1.59 5.62 9.40
C ASP A 8 -2.02 4.17 9.14
N ARG A 9 -2.62 3.51 10.14
CA ARG A 9 -3.15 2.14 9.98
C ARG A 9 -4.25 2.09 8.91
N VAL A 10 -5.20 3.02 8.95
CA VAL A 10 -6.30 3.07 7.98
C VAL A 10 -5.78 3.31 6.56
N ARG A 11 -4.83 4.23 6.39
CA ARG A 11 -4.19 4.50 5.09
C ARG A 11 -3.47 3.26 4.54
N LEU A 12 -2.75 2.55 5.40
CA LEU A 12 -2.01 1.35 5.02
C LEU A 12 -2.92 0.18 4.65
N GLU A 13 -4.03 -0.03 5.37
CA GLU A 13 -5.03 -1.02 4.98
C GLU A 13 -5.70 -0.67 3.65
N HIS A 14 -5.95 0.61 3.37
CA HIS A 14 -6.46 1.03 2.08
C HIS A 14 -5.46 0.74 0.95
N ALA A 15 -4.19 1.11 1.14
CA ALA A 15 -3.13 0.81 0.17
C ALA A 15 -3.00 -0.69 -0.10
N ARG A 16 -3.09 -1.51 0.94
CA ARG A 16 -3.03 -2.99 0.84
C ARG A 16 -4.15 -3.53 -0.04
N ARG A 17 -5.40 -3.09 0.16
CA ARG A 17 -6.54 -3.49 -0.67
C ARG A 17 -6.35 -3.08 -2.12
N LEU A 18 -5.94 -1.84 -2.39
CA LEU A 18 -5.69 -1.39 -3.76
C LEU A 18 -4.59 -2.20 -4.45
N LEU A 19 -3.54 -2.61 -3.72
CA LEU A 19 -2.48 -3.46 -4.28
C LEU A 19 -2.98 -4.85 -4.68
N GLU A 20 -3.97 -5.38 -3.96
CA GLU A 20 -4.61 -6.69 -4.17
C GLU A 20 -5.67 -6.63 -5.28
N ASP A 21 -6.50 -5.59 -5.27
CA ASP A 21 -7.75 -5.54 -6.02
C ASP A 21 -7.63 -4.80 -7.36
N THR A 22 -6.56 -4.01 -7.57
CA THR A 22 -6.45 -3.10 -8.73
C THR A 22 -5.12 -3.27 -9.51
N PRO A 23 -5.10 -2.88 -10.80
CA PRO A 23 -3.87 -2.72 -11.59
C PRO A 23 -3.10 -1.43 -11.37
N ASP A 24 -3.59 -0.53 -10.53
CA ASP A 24 -3.07 0.84 -10.41
C ASP A 24 -1.58 0.89 -10.06
N GLY A 25 -0.87 1.89 -10.54
CA GLY A 25 0.55 2.09 -10.21
C GLY A 25 0.76 2.36 -8.71
N VAL A 26 1.96 2.07 -8.19
CA VAL A 26 2.31 2.42 -6.79
C VAL A 26 2.15 3.93 -6.52
N GLU A 27 2.38 4.75 -7.55
CA GLU A 27 2.18 6.20 -7.48
C GLU A 27 0.72 6.58 -7.27
N GLU A 28 -0.19 6.00 -8.05
CA GLU A 28 -1.62 6.23 -7.94
C GLU A 28 -2.19 5.74 -6.60
N ILE A 29 -1.80 4.53 -6.18
CA ILE A 29 -2.19 3.98 -4.88
C ILE A 29 -1.71 4.86 -3.73
N SER A 30 -0.52 5.46 -3.84
CA SER A 30 -0.01 6.37 -2.81
C SER A 30 -0.92 7.57 -2.60
N ARG A 31 -1.37 8.21 -3.70
CA ARG A 31 -2.30 9.33 -3.66
C ARG A 31 -3.67 8.89 -3.14
N ALA A 32 -4.21 7.80 -3.67
CA ALA A 32 -5.51 7.26 -3.25
C ALA A 32 -5.56 6.86 -1.76
N SER A 33 -4.41 6.46 -1.21
CA SER A 33 -4.27 6.08 0.20
C SER A 33 -3.88 7.25 1.12
N GLY A 34 -3.81 8.48 0.59
CA GLY A 34 -3.56 9.69 1.38
C GLY A 34 -2.09 9.94 1.74
N TYR A 35 -1.14 9.38 0.97
CA TYR A 35 0.27 9.71 1.05
C TYR A 35 0.65 10.77 0.01
N GLY A 36 1.45 11.76 0.43
CA GLY A 36 1.91 12.83 -0.45
C GLY A 36 2.95 12.36 -1.48
N THR A 37 3.68 11.27 -1.20
CA THR A 37 4.61 10.67 -2.17
C THR A 37 4.62 9.14 -2.08
N PRO A 38 5.01 8.44 -3.17
CA PRO A 38 5.17 6.99 -3.18
C PRO A 38 6.21 6.49 -2.16
N GLU A 39 7.28 7.25 -1.93
CA GLU A 39 8.34 6.89 -0.98
C GLU A 39 7.85 6.96 0.46
N ALA A 40 6.99 7.94 0.79
CA ALA A 40 6.37 8.04 2.10
C ALA A 40 5.48 6.83 2.39
N MET A 41 4.65 6.43 1.42
CA MET A 41 3.85 5.21 1.50
C MET A 41 4.75 3.98 1.64
N ARG A 42 5.78 3.83 0.79
CA ARG A 42 6.69 2.68 0.81
C ARG A 42 7.37 2.52 2.17
N ARG A 43 7.86 3.60 2.79
CA ARG A 43 8.48 3.55 4.13
C ARG A 43 7.48 3.11 5.20
N ALA A 44 6.27 3.67 5.19
CA ALA A 44 5.23 3.30 6.15
C ALA A 44 4.79 1.83 5.96
N PHE A 45 4.61 1.40 4.71
CA PHE A 45 4.19 0.05 4.36
C PHE A 45 5.25 -0.98 4.75
N LEU A 46 6.52 -0.71 4.45
CA LEU A 46 7.63 -1.58 4.86
C LEU A 46 7.70 -1.72 6.38
N LYS A 47 7.52 -0.61 7.12
CA LYS A 47 7.51 -0.62 8.59
C LYS A 47 6.35 -1.44 9.17
N ALA A 48 5.19 -1.43 8.53
CA ALA A 48 3.99 -2.10 9.03
C ALA A 48 3.86 -3.56 8.60
N PHE A 49 4.24 -3.89 7.36
CA PHE A 49 4.01 -5.20 6.76
C PHE A 49 5.29 -5.97 6.44
N GLY A 50 6.46 -5.39 6.67
CA GLY A 50 7.76 -6.06 6.47
C GLY A 50 8.16 -6.27 5.01
N THR A 51 7.39 -5.76 4.04
CA THR A 51 7.69 -5.87 2.61
C THR A 51 7.36 -4.57 1.87
N ALA A 52 7.93 -4.37 0.69
CA ALA A 52 7.62 -3.20 -0.15
C ALA A 52 6.30 -3.41 -0.92
N PRO A 53 5.52 -2.34 -1.22
CA PRO A 53 4.25 -2.45 -1.95
C PRO A 53 4.31 -3.26 -3.26
N ALA A 54 5.36 -3.06 -4.06
CA ALA A 54 5.53 -3.77 -5.33
C ALA A 54 5.77 -5.28 -5.15
N GLU A 55 6.53 -5.67 -4.11
CA GLU A 55 6.75 -7.07 -3.77
C GLU A 55 5.49 -7.70 -3.17
N TYR A 56 4.79 -6.95 -2.31
CA TYR A 56 3.48 -7.34 -1.79
C TYR A 56 2.52 -7.66 -2.93
N ARG A 57 2.36 -6.74 -3.90
CA ARG A 57 1.51 -6.97 -5.08
C ARG A 57 1.89 -8.24 -5.83
N ARG A 58 3.18 -8.45 -6.13
CA ARG A 58 3.62 -9.66 -6.86
C ARG A 58 3.19 -10.95 -6.17
N ARG A 59 3.20 -10.96 -4.83
CA ARG A 59 2.83 -12.12 -4.03
C ARG A 59 1.32 -12.35 -3.95
N PHE A 60 0.54 -11.29 -3.82
CA PHE A 60 -0.90 -11.38 -3.53
C PHE A 60 -1.80 -11.16 -4.75
N ARG A 61 -1.24 -10.64 -5.84
CA ARG A 61 -1.87 -10.55 -7.15
C ARG A 61 -0.99 -11.27 -8.18
N PRO A 62 -0.98 -12.62 -8.17
CA PRO A 62 -0.34 -13.37 -9.25
C PRO A 62 -0.94 -12.90 -10.58
N ALA A 63 -0.09 -12.75 -11.61
CA ALA A 63 -0.55 -12.41 -12.95
C ALA A 63 -1.76 -13.31 -13.27
N ALA A 64 -2.88 -12.69 -13.65
CA ALA A 64 -4.04 -13.46 -14.09
C ALA A 64 -3.51 -14.43 -15.16
N VAL A 65 -3.61 -15.72 -14.87
CA VAL A 65 -3.30 -16.75 -15.85
C VAL A 65 -4.46 -16.65 -16.83
N ASP A 66 -4.20 -16.07 -17.99
CA ASP A 66 -5.14 -16.05 -19.12
C ASP A 66 -5.45 -17.48 -19.59
#